data_AF-A0A225WMZ4-F1
#
_entry.id   AF-A0A225WMZ4-F1
#
_cell.length_a   1.000
_cell.length_b   1.000
_cell.length_c   1.000
_cell.angle_alpha   90.00
_cell.angle_beta   90.00
_cell.angle_gamma   90.00
#
_symmetry.space_group_name_H-M   'P 1'
#
loop_
_entity.id
_entity.type
_entity.pdbx_description
1 polymer ?
#
loop_
_entity_poly.entity_id
_entity_poly.type
_entity_poly.pdbx_seq_one_letter_code
_entity_poly.pdbx_strand_id
1 'polypeptide(L)' 'MIPLNCVIIGVGSPFTVEIDESASFYELKERIKKMNEIRCRNVDAKTLQLFLAKKDKVWLESVDAVALSLGEGGTLQGC' A
#
# COMPACT_ATOMS: atom_id res chain seq x y z
N MET A 1 -4.24 -9.45 12.99
CA MET A 1 -4.36 -8.06 12.50
C MET A 1 -2.98 -7.44 12.45
N ILE A 2 -2.57 -6.96 11.28
CA ILE A 2 -1.28 -6.33 11.03
C ILE A 2 -1.50 -4.83 10.75
N PRO A 3 -0.86 -3.92 11.51
CA PRO A 3 -0.87 -2.49 11.20
C PRO A 3 0.15 -2.18 10.09
N LEU A 4 -0.33 -1.62 8.99
CA LEU A 4 0.49 -1.10 7.90
C LEU A 4 0.53 0.42 7.94
N ASN A 5 1.73 1.00 7.90
CA ASN A 5 1.89 2.44 7.77
C ASN A 5 1.97 2.79 6.28
N CYS A 6 1.00 3.54 5.81
CA CYS A 6 0.88 3.97 4.42
C CYS A 6 1.07 5.48 4.30
N VAL A 7 1.51 5.94 3.14
CA VAL A 7 1.58 7.36 2.80
C VAL A 7 1.06 7.56 1.39
N ILE A 8 0.28 8.63 1.17
CA ILE A 8 -0.10 9.03 -0.18
C ILE A 8 0.97 10.00 -0.69
N ILE A 9 1.57 9.66 -1.83
CA ILE A 9 2.56 10.51 -2.50
C ILE A 9 1.92 11.88 -2.81
N GLY A 10 2.61 12.96 -2.46
CA GLY A 10 2.11 14.34 -2.59
C GLY A 10 1.24 14.84 -1.43
N VAL A 11 0.86 13.98 -0.47
CA VAL A 11 0.22 14.39 0.80
C VAL A 11 1.24 14.41 1.94
N GLY A 12 2.12 13.40 2.00
CA GLY A 12 3.22 13.32 2.97
C GLY A 12 2.83 12.89 4.39
N SER A 13 1.54 12.96 4.75
CA SER A 13 1.07 12.49 6.06
C SER A 13 0.90 10.96 6.08
N PRO A 14 1.61 10.22 6.94
CA PRO A 14 1.42 8.79 7.08
C PRO A 14 0.11 8.49 7.82
N PHE A 15 -0.51 7.36 7.48
CA PHE A 15 -1.72 6.85 8.11
C PHE A 15 -1.60 5.34 8.30
N THR A 16 -2.25 4.83 9.35
CA THR A 16 -2.23 3.40 9.66
C THR A 16 -3.45 2.71 9.07
N VAL A 17 -3.23 1.58 8.40
CA VAL A 17 -4.28 0.69 7.90
C VAL A 17 -4.13 -0.65 8.59
N GLU A 18 -5.18 -1.10 9.27
CA GLU A 18 -5.20 -2.42 9.88
C GLU A 18 -5.79 -3.43 8.90
N ILE A 19 -5.04 -4.50 8.61
CA ILE A 19 -5.50 -5.61 7.77
C ILE A 19 -5.39 -6.94 8.50
N ASP A 20 -6.16 -7.92 8.04
CA ASP A 20 -5.99 -9.30 8.48
C ASP A 20 -4.83 -9.99 7.74
N GLU A 21 -4.20 -10.96 8.38
CA GLU A 21 -3.07 -11.70 7.80
C GLU A 21 -3.46 -12.48 6.53
N SER A 22 -4.72 -12.90 6.46
CA SER A 22 -5.31 -13.56 5.31
C SER A 22 -5.90 -12.59 4.28
N ALA A 23 -5.82 -11.27 4.51
CA ALA A 23 -6.42 -10.29 3.62
C ALA A 23 -5.72 -10.30 2.26
N SER A 24 -6.53 -10.28 1.21
CA SER A 24 -6.03 -10.18 -0.15
C SER A 24 -5.45 -8.78 -0.44
N PHE A 25 -4.61 -8.71 -1.48
CA PHE A 25 -4.09 -7.44 -1.96
C PHE A 25 -5.20 -6.47 -2.40
N TYR A 26 -6.30 -7.00 -2.94
CA TYR A 26 -7.47 -6.19 -3.30
C TYR A 26 -8.14 -5.58 -2.07
N GLU A 27 -8.35 -6.37 -1.02
CA GLU A 27 -8.91 -5.87 0.25
C GLU A 27 -8.04 -4.76 0.87
N LEU A 28 -6.71 -4.89 0.81
CA LEU A 28 -5.80 -3.82 1.24
C LEU A 28 -6.06 -2.52 0.46
N LYS A 29 -6.18 -2.59 -0.86
CA LYS A 29 -6.46 -1.41 -1.70
C LYS A 29 -7.82 -0.78 -1.37
N GLU A 30 -8.85 -1.60 -1.17
CA GLU A 30 -10.18 -1.10 -0.76
C GLU A 30 -10.13 -0.40 0.60
N ARG A 31 -9.38 -0.95 1.55
CA ARG A 31 -9.25 -0.38 2.90
C ARG A 31 -8.50 0.94 2.88
N ILE A 32 -7.43 1.05 2.09
CA ILE A 32 -6.71 2.32 1.86
C ILE A 32 -7.65 3.37 1.27
N LYS A 33 -8.43 3.00 0.23
CA LYS A 33 -9.41 3.88 -0.39
C LYS A 33 -10.47 4.35 0.61
N LYS A 34 -11.00 3.42 1.42
CA LYS A 34 -12.02 3.72 2.44
C LYS A 34 -11.52 4.70 3.49
N MET A 35 -10.28 4.52 3.96
CA MET A 35 -9.66 5.44 4.94
C MET A 35 -9.40 6.84 4.36
N ASN A 36 -9.26 6.94 3.04
CA ASN A 36 -8.96 8.19 2.33
C ASN A 36 -10.06 8.54 1.32
N GLU A 37 -11.34 8.33 1.66
CA GLU A 37 -12.45 8.40 0.70
C GLU A 37 -12.50 9.72 -0.08
N ILE A 38 -12.15 10.84 0.57
CA ILE A 38 -12.19 12.17 -0.04
C ILE A 38 -11.12 12.30 -1.11
N ARG A 39 -9.90 11.81 -0.82
CA ARG A 39 -8.74 11.88 -1.71
C ARG A 39 -8.82 10.84 -2.81
N CYS A 40 -9.35 9.66 -2.51
CA CYS A 40 -9.50 8.54 -3.43
C CYS A 40 -10.91 8.43 -4.03
N ARG A 41 -11.75 9.47 -3.92
CA ARG A 41 -13.17 9.44 -4.33
C ARG A 41 -13.36 9.01 -5.78
N ASN A 42 -12.50 9.51 -6.66
CA ASN A 42 -12.54 9.27 -8.10
C ASN A 42 -11.56 8.18 -8.56
N VAL A 43 -10.94 7.47 -7.62
CA VAL A 43 -9.96 6.42 -7.90
C VAL A 43 -10.59 5.07 -7.62
N ASP A 44 -10.48 4.14 -8.57
CA ASP A 44 -10.90 2.76 -8.36
C ASP A 44 -9.84 2.06 -7.48
N ALA A 45 -10.29 1.26 -6.51
CA ALA A 45 -9.36 0.55 -5.64
C ALA A 45 -8.41 -0.33 -6.45
N LYS A 46 -8.87 -0.95 -7.56
CA LYS A 46 -8.03 -1.80 -8.41
C LYS A 46 -6.89 -1.04 -9.09
N THR A 47 -7.07 0.26 -9.34
CA THR A 47 -6.07 1.11 -10.03
C THR A 47 -5.04 1.72 -9.07
N LEU A 48 -5.20 1.55 -7.75
CA LEU A 48 -4.17 1.95 -6.79
C LEU A 48 -2.92 1.11 -7.00
N GLN A 49 -1.79 1.79 -7.16
CA GLN A 49 -0.46 1.18 -7.16
C GLN A 49 0.11 1.35 -5.76
N LEU A 50 0.56 0.24 -5.17
CA LEU A 50 1.18 0.23 -3.86
C LEU A 50 2.67 -0.01 -4.04
N PHE A 51 3.46 0.78 -3.33
CA PHE A 51 4.92 0.73 -3.37
C PHE A 51 5.43 0.50 -1.96
N LEU A 52 6.54 -0.24 -1.84
CA LEU A 52 7.21 -0.34 -0.55
C LEU A 52 7.87 1.00 -0.26
N ALA A 53 7.43 1.70 0.79
CA ALA A 53 7.99 3.00 1.13
C ALA A 53 9.29 2.89 1.95
N LYS A 54 9.53 1.75 2.61
CA LYS A 54 10.64 1.56 3.53
C LYS A 54 11.15 0.12 3.51
N LYS A 55 12.46 -0.06 3.29
CA LYS A 55 13.17 -1.35 3.36
C LYS A 55 14.36 -1.20 4.31
N ASP A 56 14.59 -2.19 5.18
CA ASP A 56 15.74 -2.18 6.12
C ASP A 56 15.87 -0.88 6.95
N LYS A 57 14.73 -0.32 7.35
CA LYS A 57 14.60 0.96 8.08
C LYS A 57 14.98 2.22 7.28
N VAL A 58 15.28 2.10 5.99
CA VAL A 58 15.59 3.22 5.08
C VAL A 58 14.37 3.52 4.20
N TRP A 59 14.01 4.80 4.08
CA TRP A 59 12.97 5.22 3.15
C TRP A 59 13.49 5.09 1.72
N LEU A 60 12.71 4.47 0.85
CA LEU A 60 13.04 4.41 -0.57
C LEU A 60 12.67 5.75 -1.21
N GLU A 61 13.57 6.29 -2.03
CA GLU A 61 13.25 7.43 -2.90
C GLU A 61 12.16 7.01 -3.88
N SER A 62 11.31 7.94 -4.34
CA SER A 62 10.19 7.60 -5.23
C SER A 62 10.62 6.94 -6.54
N VAL A 63 11.86 7.18 -6.98
CA VAL A 63 12.49 6.56 -8.17
C VAL A 63 12.96 5.13 -7.92
N ASP A 64 13.28 4.80 -6.66
CA ASP A 64 13.74 3.48 -6.22
C ASP A 64 12.62 2.66 -5.58
N ALA A 65 11.43 3.25 -5.46
CA ALA A 65 10.26 2.60 -4.89
C ALA A 65 9.84 1.44 -5.80
N VAL A 66 10.19 0.23 -5.40
CA VAL A 66 9.80 -0.99 -6.11
C VAL A 66 8.28 -1.14 -5.96
N ALA A 67 7.58 -1.16 -7.11
CA ALA A 67 6.17 -1.49 -7.14
C ALA A 67 5.99 -2.85 -6.47
N LEU A 68 5.05 -2.95 -5.54
CA LEU A 68 4.73 -4.24 -4.93
C LEU A 68 4.04 -5.10 -6.00
N SER A 69 4.83 -5.90 -6.71
CA SER A 69 4.35 -6.95 -7.60
C SER A 69 4.12 -8.22 -6.80
N LEU A 70 2.98 -8.85 -7.01
CA LEU A 70 2.71 -10.18 -6.47
C LEU A 70 3.57 -11.19 -7.24
N GLY A 71 4.27 -12.08 -6.52
CA GLY A 71 4.75 -13.32 -7.14
C GLY A 71 3.56 -14.17 -7.61
N GLU A 72 3.79 -15.05 -8.58
CA GLU A 72 2.79 -16.03 -9.03
C GLU A 72 2.32 -16.84 -7.81
N GLY A 73 1.10 -16.53 -7.32
CA GLY A 73 0.57 -17.07 -6.05
C GLY A 73 0.16 -16.05 -4.98
N GLY A 74 0.27 -14.74 -5.22
CA GLY A 74 -0.27 -13.72 -4.29
C GLY A 74 0.59 -13.48 -3.04
N THR A 75 1.83 -13.96 -3.02
CA THR A 75 2.78 -13.70 -1.94
C THR A 75 3.66 -12.50 -2.25
N LEU A 76 3.94 -11.69 -1.22
CA LEU A 76 4.86 -10.56 -1.29
C LEU A 76 6.28 -11.10 -1.41
N GLN A 77 6.79 -11.21 -2.64
CA GLN A 77 8.16 -11.62 -2.88
C GLN A 77 9.05 -10.37 -2.78
N GLY A 78 9.65 -10.15 -1.61
CA GLY A 78 10.72 -9.19 -1.43
C GLY A 78 12.07 -9.91 -1.55
N CYS A 79 12.81 -9.63 -2.63
CA CYS A 79 14.26 -9.80 -2.67
C CYS A 79 14.90 -8.61 -1.95
#